data_AF-A0A0C9X3C9-F1
#
_entry.id   AF-A0A0C9X3C9-F1
#
_cell.length_a   1.000
_cell.length_b   1.000
_cell.length_c   1.000
_cell.angle_alpha   90.00
_cell.angle_beta   90.00
_cell.angle_gamma   90.00
#
_symmetry.space_group_name_H-M   'P 1'
#
loop_
_entity.id
_entity.type
_entity.pdbx_description
1 polymer ?
#
loop_
_entity_poly.entity_id
_entity_poly.type
_entity_poly.pdbx_seq_one_letter_code
_entity_poly.pdbx_strand_id
1 'polypeptide(L)'
;MNLLWLESAIPASTMAAWVTREGKPIYTEALTTLAKLHIFPNSVIKLVVVPTFKTSFRQAITGGGTSGSFGVPSEKDDKQSDVDIKFLDVFALERWETILHYMVSSGSGQNPTKPSVRVLFLLQRSGLMTTVGQGPLQITSTRFQFLLHSPHEQLWELLLQYLHLTEVATNGLGSTF
;
A
#
# COMPACT_ATOMS: atom_id res chain seq x y z
N MET A 1 16.60 -7.41 17.11
CA MET A 1 17.59 -7.72 16.04
C MET A 1 18.29 -9.06 16.20
N ASN A 2 18.52 -9.57 17.41
CA ASN A 2 19.27 -10.82 17.62
C ASN A 2 18.70 -12.04 16.85
N LEU A 3 17.37 -12.18 16.81
CA LEU A 3 16.67 -13.24 16.05
C LEU A 3 16.97 -13.25 14.55
N LEU A 4 17.36 -12.10 13.98
CA LEU A 4 17.73 -12.00 12.58
C LEU A 4 19.04 -12.75 12.30
N TRP A 5 19.98 -12.76 13.24
CA TRP A 5 21.32 -13.32 13.07
C TRP A 5 21.46 -14.77 13.58
N LEU A 6 20.48 -15.24 14.36
CA LEU A 6 20.43 -16.61 14.85
C LEU A 6 20.04 -17.57 13.74
N GLU A 7 20.88 -18.56 13.43
CA GLU A 7 20.60 -19.57 12.40
C GLU A 7 19.63 -20.66 12.85
N SER A 8 19.53 -20.89 14.16
CA SER A 8 18.63 -21.87 14.75
C SER A 8 17.43 -21.22 15.45
N ALA A 9 16.32 -21.96 15.50
CA ALA A 9 15.17 -21.59 16.31
C ALA A 9 15.55 -21.59 17.80
N ILE A 10 15.10 -20.58 18.54
CA ILE A 10 15.37 -20.46 19.98
C ILE A 10 14.13 -20.72 20.82
N PRO A 11 14.25 -21.29 22.03
CA PRO A 11 13.13 -21.43 22.94
C PRO A 11 12.52 -20.07 23.29
N ALA A 12 11.18 -19.99 23.32
CA ALA A 12 10.48 -18.78 23.73
C ALA A 12 10.84 -18.34 25.17
N SER A 13 11.11 -19.31 26.05
CA SER A 13 11.57 -19.06 27.43
C SER A 13 12.89 -18.30 27.50
N THR A 14 13.82 -18.54 26.57
CA THR A 14 15.11 -17.85 26.50
C THR A 14 14.93 -16.36 26.20
N MET A 15 14.05 -16.02 25.25
CA MET A 15 13.74 -14.62 24.95
C MET A 15 12.95 -13.96 26.09
N ALA A 16 11.99 -14.67 26.67
CA ALA A 16 11.18 -14.17 27.77
C ALA A 16 12.03 -13.86 29.03
N ALA A 17 13.16 -14.56 29.22
CA ALA A 17 14.10 -14.28 30.31
C ALA A 17 14.81 -12.92 30.18
N TRP A 18 14.89 -12.36 28.97
CA TRP A 18 15.49 -11.03 28.74
C TRP A 18 14.49 -9.87 28.89
N VAL A 19 13.22 -10.19 29.17
CA VAL A 19 12.14 -9.19 29.30
C VAL A 19 11.94 -8.85 30.77
N THR A 20 11.96 -7.55 31.10
CA THR A 20 11.65 -7.07 32.45
C THR A 20 10.20 -7.40 32.83
N ARG A 21 9.91 -7.44 34.13
CA ARG A 21 8.55 -7.75 34.62
C ARG A 21 7.48 -6.81 34.04
N GLU A 22 7.84 -5.53 33.90
CA GLU A 22 6.99 -4.46 33.35
C GLU A 22 6.80 -4.58 31.83
N GLY A 23 7.78 -5.11 31.10
CA GLY A 23 7.75 -5.27 29.64
C GLY A 23 7.04 -6.52 29.13
N LYS A 24 6.65 -7.45 30.02
CA LYS A 24 5.92 -8.68 29.65
C LYS A 24 4.66 -8.46 28.81
N PRO A 25 3.73 -7.55 29.16
CA PRO A 25 2.53 -7.33 28.34
C PRO A 25 2.87 -6.88 26.92
N ILE A 26 3.79 -5.93 26.77
CA ILE A 26 4.25 -5.40 25.47
C ILE A 26 4.90 -6.51 24.64
N TYR A 27 5.72 -7.35 25.29
CA TYR A 27 6.38 -8.48 24.62
C TYR A 27 5.37 -9.49 24.07
N THR A 28 4.36 -9.86 24.86
CA THR A 28 3.31 -10.80 24.42
C THR A 28 2.47 -10.22 23.28
N GLU A 29 2.15 -8.93 23.33
CA GLU A 29 1.46 -8.22 22.25
C GLU A 29 2.30 -8.21 20.97
N ALA A 30 3.59 -7.86 21.08
CA ALA A 30 4.51 -7.86 19.95
C ALA A 30 4.64 -9.25 19.29
N LEU A 31 4.75 -10.32 20.08
CA LEU A 31 4.77 -11.69 19.54
C LEU A 31 3.46 -12.02 18.79
N THR A 32 2.33 -11.60 19.33
CA THR A 32 1.01 -11.81 18.70
C THR A 32 0.93 -11.06 17.38
N THR A 33 1.40 -9.82 17.33
CA THR A 33 1.45 -9.02 16.10
C THR A 33 2.39 -9.65 15.06
N LEU A 34 3.58 -10.10 15.46
CA LEU A 34 4.53 -10.75 14.57
C LEU A 34 4.02 -12.10 14.02
N ALA A 35 3.22 -12.83 14.80
CA ALA A 35 2.54 -14.04 14.35
C ALA A 35 1.41 -13.71 13.35
N LYS A 36 0.60 -12.68 13.62
CA LYS A 36 -0.45 -12.19 12.70
C LYS A 36 0.12 -11.70 11.37
N LEU A 37 1.31 -11.11 11.39
CA LEU A 37 2.04 -10.69 10.20
C LEU A 37 2.80 -11.83 9.50
N HIS A 38 2.67 -13.07 9.97
CA HIS A 38 3.40 -14.24 9.45
C HIS A 38 4.94 -14.09 9.45
N ILE A 39 5.49 -13.23 10.31
CA ILE A 39 6.95 -13.06 10.47
C ILE A 39 7.53 -14.19 11.32
N PHE A 40 6.77 -14.60 12.34
CA PHE A 40 7.01 -15.86 13.05
C PHE A 40 5.97 -16.89 12.60
N PRO A 41 6.36 -18.15 12.36
CA PRO A 41 5.39 -19.23 12.26
C PRO A 41 4.70 -19.39 13.63
N ASN A 42 3.46 -19.87 13.64
CA ASN A 42 2.62 -20.05 14.83
C ASN A 42 3.15 -21.16 15.78
N SER A 43 4.41 -21.06 16.22
CA SER A 43 5.01 -21.94 17.21
C SER A 43 5.21 -21.17 18.51
N VAL A 44 4.50 -21.60 19.54
CA VAL A 44 4.57 -21.03 20.89
C VAL A 44 5.81 -21.48 21.66
N ILE A 45 6.47 -22.54 21.19
CA ILE A 45 7.59 -23.20 21.89
C ILE A 45 8.94 -22.71 21.36
N LYS A 46 9.04 -22.54 20.04
CA LYS A 46 10.27 -22.13 19.35
C LYS A 46 10.03 -20.90 18.51
N LEU A 47 10.81 -19.87 18.76
CA LEU A 47 10.82 -18.64 17.98
C LEU A 47 11.80 -18.81 16.82
N VAL A 48 11.29 -18.70 15.60
CA VAL A 48 12.08 -18.71 14.37
C VAL A 48 11.51 -17.67 13.42
N VAL A 49 12.36 -16.84 12.84
CA VAL A 49 11.93 -15.87 11.80
C VAL A 49 11.77 -16.64 10.49
N VAL A 50 10.72 -16.35 9.73
CA VAL A 50 10.53 -16.93 8.39
C VAL A 50 11.80 -16.70 7.53
N PRO A 51 12.38 -17.73 6.89
CA PRO A 51 13.67 -17.63 6.20
C PRO A 51 13.73 -16.57 5.10
N THR A 52 12.63 -16.38 4.36
CA THR A 52 12.53 -15.34 3.31
C THR A 52 12.58 -13.95 3.92
N PHE A 53 11.74 -13.67 4.93
CA PHE A 53 11.77 -12.41 5.68
C PHE A 53 13.15 -12.14 6.27
N LYS A 54 13.77 -13.16 6.88
CA LYS A 54 15.11 -13.07 7.48
C LYS A 54 16.17 -12.69 6.44
N THR A 55 16.18 -13.36 5.29
CA THR A 55 17.13 -13.08 4.20
C THR A 55 16.93 -11.68 3.62
N SER A 56 15.70 -11.32 3.26
CA SER A 56 15.38 -10.00 2.69
C SER A 56 15.67 -8.86 3.67
N PHE A 57 15.37 -9.05 4.95
CA PHE A 57 15.64 -8.04 5.97
C PHE A 57 17.13 -7.88 6.25
N ARG A 58 17.92 -8.98 6.26
CA ARG A 58 19.39 -8.92 6.31
C ARG A 58 19.95 -8.13 5.13
N GLN A 59 19.50 -8.43 3.91
CA GLN A 59 19.89 -7.71 2.71
C GLN A 59 19.60 -6.21 2.82
N ALA A 60 18.38 -5.85 3.25
CA ALA A 60 17.98 -4.46 3.41
C ALA A 60 18.86 -3.68 4.41
N ILE A 61 19.26 -4.29 5.54
CA ILE A 61 20.08 -3.60 6.56
C ILE A 61 21.58 -3.59 6.26
N THR A 62 22.09 -4.55 5.47
CA THR A 62 23.52 -4.60 5.11
C THR A 62 23.81 -3.97 3.75
N GLY A 63 22.81 -3.40 3.07
CA GLY A 63 22.94 -2.94 1.70
C GLY A 63 23.27 -4.07 0.71
N GLY A 64 22.91 -5.31 1.06
CA GLY A 64 23.06 -6.48 0.19
C GLY A 64 21.84 -6.69 -0.71
N GLY A 65 21.99 -7.54 -1.72
CA GLY A 65 20.94 -7.85 -2.70
C GLY A 65 21.37 -7.52 -4.12
N THR A 66 20.94 -8.33 -5.08
CA THR A 66 21.21 -8.13 -6.53
C THR A 66 20.11 -7.35 -7.23
N SER A 67 18.96 -7.18 -6.59
CA SER A 67 17.88 -6.36 -7.07
C SER A 67 18.21 -4.90 -6.83
N GLY A 68 18.18 -4.09 -7.89
CA GLY A 68 18.08 -2.63 -7.82
C GLY A 68 16.79 -2.22 -7.11
N SER A 69 16.74 -2.43 -5.79
CA SER A 69 15.58 -2.19 -4.93
C SER A 69 15.28 -0.70 -4.82
N PHE A 70 16.22 0.15 -5.22
CA PHE A 70 16.04 1.58 -5.38
C PHE A 70 15.99 1.89 -6.87
N GLY A 71 15.17 2.88 -7.23
CA GLY A 71 15.06 3.35 -8.62
C GLY A 71 16.44 3.71 -9.17
N VAL A 72 16.74 3.23 -10.38
CA VAL A 72 17.94 3.61 -11.11
C VAL A 72 17.75 5.06 -11.59
N PRO A 73 18.64 6.00 -11.21
CA PRO A 73 18.56 7.36 -11.71
C PRO A 73 18.60 7.36 -13.24
N SER A 74 17.69 8.09 -13.87
CA SER A 74 17.77 8.34 -15.31
C SER A 74 18.99 9.22 -15.60
N GLU A 75 19.66 8.96 -16.72
CA GLU A 75 20.62 9.90 -17.28
C GLU A 75 19.88 11.20 -17.65
N LYS A 76 20.56 12.35 -17.53
CA LYS A 76 20.00 13.63 -17.94
C LYS A 76 19.92 13.67 -19.45
N ASP A 77 18.72 13.87 -19.99
CA ASP A 77 18.54 14.22 -21.40
C ASP A 77 18.60 15.74 -21.51
N ASP A 78 19.57 16.26 -22.28
CA ASP A 78 19.76 17.69 -22.54
C ASP A 78 18.53 18.35 -23.21
N LYS A 79 17.57 17.54 -23.70
CA LYS A 79 16.31 18.00 -24.30
C LYS A 79 15.15 18.13 -23.30
N GLN A 80 15.28 17.59 -22.09
CA GLN A 80 14.23 17.64 -21.08
C GLN A 80 14.32 18.97 -20.32
N SER A 81 13.23 19.74 -20.31
CA SER A 81 13.12 20.93 -19.46
C SER A 81 13.36 20.54 -17.99
N ASP A 82 14.12 21.36 -17.25
CA ASP A 82 14.37 21.14 -15.82
C ASP A 82 13.02 21.04 -15.08
N VAL A 83 12.69 19.82 -14.67
CA VAL A 83 11.51 19.54 -13.83
C VAL A 83 11.89 19.90 -12.40
N ASP A 84 11.34 20.99 -11.89
CA ASP A 84 11.57 21.41 -10.51
C ASP A 84 10.53 20.82 -9.55
N ILE A 85 10.82 20.90 -8.24
CA ILE A 85 9.96 20.36 -7.19
C ILE A 85 8.59 21.06 -7.22
N LYS A 86 8.56 22.37 -7.48
CA LYS A 86 7.31 23.15 -7.52
C LYS A 86 6.39 22.69 -8.64
N PHE A 87 6.94 22.40 -9.81
CA PHE A 87 6.20 21.83 -10.93
C PHE A 87 5.59 20.47 -10.55
N LEU A 88 6.36 19.60 -9.91
CA LEU A 88 5.86 18.29 -9.47
C LEU A 88 4.73 18.41 -8.44
N ASP A 89 4.84 19.34 -7.50
CA ASP A 89 3.80 19.60 -6.50
C ASP A 89 2.51 20.09 -7.16
N VAL A 90 2.59 21.09 -8.03
CA VAL A 90 1.44 21.62 -8.78
C VAL A 90 0.82 20.52 -9.64
N PHE A 91 1.64 19.78 -10.37
CA PHE A 91 1.16 18.69 -11.21
C PHE A 91 0.43 17.61 -10.41
N ALA A 92 1.00 17.17 -9.29
CA ALA A 92 0.39 16.15 -8.43
C ALA A 92 -0.93 16.64 -7.84
N LEU A 93 -0.98 17.88 -7.35
CA LEU A 93 -2.19 18.51 -6.82
C LEU A 93 -3.27 18.63 -7.89
N GLU A 94 -2.97 19.15 -9.07
CA GLU A 94 -3.93 19.28 -10.16
C GLU A 94 -4.52 17.93 -10.57
N ARG A 95 -3.68 16.88 -10.65
CA ARG A 95 -4.16 15.52 -10.94
C ARG A 95 -5.10 15.01 -9.85
N TRP A 96 -4.78 15.24 -8.59
CA TRP A 96 -5.60 14.82 -7.47
C TRP A 96 -6.92 15.58 -7.39
N GLU A 97 -6.87 16.91 -7.51
CA GLU A 97 -8.04 17.78 -7.53
C GLU A 97 -8.97 17.46 -8.70
N THR A 98 -8.43 17.13 -9.88
CA THR A 98 -9.25 16.69 -11.03
C THR A 98 -10.10 15.46 -10.68
N ILE A 99 -9.53 14.52 -9.91
CA ILE A 99 -10.25 13.33 -9.44
C ILE A 99 -11.36 13.72 -8.46
N LEU A 100 -11.03 14.53 -7.45
CA LEU A 100 -11.99 14.96 -6.42
C LEU A 100 -13.13 15.81 -7.02
N HIS A 101 -12.80 16.77 -7.88
CA HIS A 101 -13.78 17.58 -8.59
C HIS A 101 -14.69 16.74 -9.47
N TYR A 102 -14.15 15.74 -10.17
CA TYR A 102 -14.98 14.83 -10.93
C TYR A 102 -15.95 14.07 -10.03
N MET A 103 -15.49 13.55 -8.89
CA MET A 103 -16.35 12.82 -7.94
C MET A 103 -17.54 13.65 -7.44
N VAL A 104 -17.34 14.95 -7.20
CA VAL A 104 -18.39 15.85 -6.68
C VAL A 104 -19.31 16.37 -7.79
N SER A 105 -18.77 16.70 -8.96
CA SER A 105 -19.50 17.45 -9.99
C SER A 105 -20.18 16.60 -11.07
N SER A 106 -19.80 15.33 -11.23
CA SER A 106 -20.29 14.46 -12.32
C SER A 106 -21.80 14.14 -12.27
N GLY A 107 -22.46 14.36 -11.14
CA GLY A 107 -23.91 14.22 -10.97
C GLY A 107 -24.70 15.54 -11.02
N SER A 108 -24.02 16.70 -11.08
CA SER A 108 -24.64 18.03 -10.91
C SER A 108 -24.99 18.73 -12.25
N GLY A 109 -24.88 18.04 -13.39
CA GLY A 109 -25.09 18.63 -14.72
C GLY A 109 -23.93 19.53 -15.20
N GLN A 110 -22.87 19.65 -14.40
CA GLN A 110 -21.61 20.25 -14.83
C GLN A 110 -20.83 19.18 -15.62
N ASN A 111 -20.04 19.61 -16.63
CA ASN A 111 -19.13 18.75 -17.38
C ASN A 111 -17.69 18.93 -16.86
N PRO A 112 -17.32 18.35 -15.69
CA PRO A 112 -15.97 18.48 -15.16
C PRO A 112 -14.95 17.78 -16.08
N THR A 113 -13.69 18.24 -16.00
CA THR A 113 -12.56 17.56 -16.61
C THR A 113 -12.53 16.11 -16.15
N LYS A 114 -12.52 15.17 -17.10
CA LYS A 114 -12.58 13.74 -16.80
C LYS A 114 -11.18 13.21 -16.48
N PRO A 115 -11.01 12.51 -15.34
CA PRO A 115 -9.84 11.68 -15.09
C PRO A 115 -9.66 10.61 -16.18
N SER A 116 -8.50 9.96 -16.17
CA SER A 116 -8.23 8.86 -17.10
C SER A 116 -9.26 7.73 -16.94
N VAL A 117 -9.53 6.99 -18.02
CA VAL A 117 -10.49 5.87 -18.04
C VAL A 117 -10.18 4.83 -16.96
N ARG A 118 -8.89 4.57 -16.70
CA ARG A 118 -8.46 3.63 -15.64
C ARG A 118 -8.81 4.13 -14.24
N VAL A 119 -8.67 5.43 -13.98
CA VAL A 119 -9.04 6.02 -12.69
C VAL A 119 -10.56 5.97 -12.52
N LEU A 120 -11.34 6.29 -13.56
CA LEU A 120 -12.80 6.16 -13.51
C LEU A 120 -13.25 4.72 -13.22
N PHE A 121 -12.63 3.75 -13.89
CA PHE A 121 -12.89 2.33 -13.64
C PHE A 121 -12.52 1.92 -12.21
N LEU A 122 -11.41 2.43 -11.68
CA LEU A 122 -10.98 2.20 -10.32
C LEU A 122 -11.98 2.78 -9.31
N LEU A 123 -12.41 4.03 -9.50
CA LEU A 123 -13.43 4.68 -8.66
C LEU A 123 -14.75 3.92 -8.69
N GLN A 124 -15.18 3.43 -9.87
CA GLN A 124 -16.39 2.63 -9.97
C GLN A 124 -16.25 1.29 -9.25
N ARG A 125 -15.15 0.56 -9.47
CA ARG A 125 -14.91 -0.74 -8.83
C ARG A 125 -14.74 -0.63 -7.31
N SER A 126 -14.15 0.48 -6.84
CA SER A 126 -14.00 0.78 -5.41
C SER A 126 -15.35 0.99 -4.71
N GLY A 127 -16.41 1.26 -5.45
CA GLY A 127 -17.70 1.70 -4.92
C GLY A 127 -17.71 3.18 -4.49
N LEU A 128 -16.63 3.93 -4.70
CA LEU A 128 -16.59 5.39 -4.50
C LEU A 128 -17.53 6.13 -5.46
N MET A 129 -17.70 5.60 -6.67
CA MET A 129 -18.67 6.09 -7.65
C MET A 129 -19.53 4.96 -8.20
N THR A 130 -20.78 5.26 -8.53
CA THR A 130 -21.72 4.33 -9.15
C THR A 130 -22.42 4.96 -10.35
N THR A 131 -22.82 4.15 -11.31
CA THR A 131 -23.68 4.58 -12.42
C THR A 131 -25.13 4.40 -12.02
N VAL A 132 -25.88 5.49 -11.90
CA VAL A 132 -27.32 5.44 -11.68
C VAL A 132 -28.01 5.33 -13.05
N GLY A 133 -28.43 4.13 -13.43
CA GLY A 133 -29.03 3.85 -14.75
C GLY A 133 -28.01 3.95 -15.90
N GLN A 134 -28.36 4.63 -17.00
CA GLN A 134 -27.44 4.96 -18.11
C GLN A 134 -26.78 6.34 -17.94
N GLY A 135 -26.87 6.94 -16.75
CA GLY A 135 -26.35 8.27 -16.45
C GLY A 135 -24.84 8.31 -16.20
N PRO A 136 -24.27 9.52 -16.03
CA PRO A 136 -22.88 9.69 -15.64
C PRO A 136 -22.60 9.03 -14.28
N LEU A 137 -21.33 8.69 -14.02
CA LEU A 137 -20.89 8.22 -12.69
C LEU A 137 -21.24 9.27 -11.64
N GLN A 138 -21.80 8.86 -10.51
CA GLN A 138 -22.13 9.73 -9.38
C GLN A 138 -21.46 9.20 -8.12
N ILE A 139 -21.07 10.10 -7.21
CA ILE A 139 -20.55 9.70 -5.90
C ILE A 139 -21.59 8.88 -5.13
N THR A 140 -21.16 7.79 -4.53
CA THR A 140 -22.05 6.94 -3.74
C THR A 140 -22.30 7.60 -2.38
N SER A 141 -23.56 7.70 -1.94
CA SER A 141 -23.92 8.33 -0.65
C SER A 141 -23.18 7.71 0.55
N THR A 142 -22.96 6.40 0.53
CA THR A 142 -22.20 5.65 1.55
C THR A 142 -20.72 6.06 1.62
N ARG A 143 -20.14 6.56 0.53
CA ARG A 143 -18.69 6.80 0.38
C ARG A 143 -18.33 8.28 0.28
N PHE A 144 -19.28 9.19 0.53
CA PHE A 144 -19.01 10.63 0.62
C PHE A 144 -17.96 10.96 1.71
N GLN A 145 -17.85 10.11 2.74
CA GLN A 145 -16.83 10.20 3.79
C GLN A 145 -15.39 10.20 3.25
N PHE A 146 -15.14 9.57 2.10
CA PHE A 146 -13.83 9.58 1.45
C PHE A 146 -13.31 11.01 1.22
N LEU A 147 -14.20 11.94 0.84
CA LEU A 147 -13.83 13.34 0.60
C LEU A 147 -13.43 14.09 1.89
N LEU A 148 -13.81 13.57 3.05
CA LEU A 148 -13.52 14.16 4.36
C LEU A 148 -12.20 13.65 4.96
N HIS A 149 -11.65 12.56 4.42
CA HIS A 149 -10.36 12.03 4.84
C HIS A 149 -9.21 12.97 4.43
N SER A 150 -8.06 12.81 5.09
CA SER A 150 -6.85 13.53 4.67
C SER A 150 -6.38 13.05 3.29
N PRO A 151 -5.65 13.88 2.50
CA PRO A 151 -5.15 13.46 1.19
C PRO A 151 -4.30 12.19 1.23
N HIS A 152 -3.54 11.99 2.31
CA HIS A 152 -2.74 10.78 2.53
C HIS A 152 -3.61 9.52 2.64
N GLU A 153 -4.67 9.57 3.46
CA GLU A 153 -5.59 8.44 3.63
C GLU A 153 -6.36 8.14 2.34
N GLN A 154 -6.80 9.19 1.64
CA GLN A 154 -7.51 9.04 0.37
C GLN A 154 -6.64 8.35 -0.69
N LEU A 155 -5.38 8.75 -0.82
CA LEU A 155 -4.41 8.13 -1.72
C LEU A 155 -4.18 6.66 -1.36
N TRP A 156 -4.07 6.35 -0.07
CA TRP A 156 -3.83 4.97 0.39
C TRP A 156 -5.04 4.06 0.13
N GLU A 157 -6.25 4.52 0.41
CA GLU A 157 -7.48 3.78 0.10
C GLU A 157 -7.59 3.48 -1.40
N LEU A 158 -7.28 4.48 -2.24
CA LEU A 158 -7.31 4.31 -3.69
C LEU A 158 -6.21 3.34 -4.19
N LEU A 159 -5.00 3.39 -3.61
CA LEU A 159 -3.90 2.49 -3.95
C LEU A 159 -4.21 1.04 -3.55
N LEU A 160 -4.77 0.83 -2.36
CA LEU A 160 -5.19 -0.51 -1.91
C LEU A 160 -6.25 -1.10 -2.84
N GLN A 161 -7.21 -0.28 -3.29
CA GLN A 161 -8.17 -0.73 -4.28
C GLN A 161 -7.50 -1.06 -5.62
N TYR A 162 -6.52 -0.26 -6.05
CA TYR A 162 -5.78 -0.51 -7.28
C TYR A 162 -5.05 -1.85 -7.21
N LEU A 163 -4.37 -2.14 -6.10
CA LEU A 163 -3.69 -3.41 -5.87
C LEU A 163 -4.67 -4.59 -5.92
N HIS A 164 -5.82 -4.48 -5.23
CA HIS A 164 -6.84 -5.51 -5.26
C HIS A 164 -7.38 -5.76 -6.68
N LEU A 165 -7.59 -4.68 -7.45
CA LEU A 165 -8.04 -4.76 -8.84
C LEU A 165 -7.01 -5.46 -9.73
N THR A 166 -5.72 -5.18 -9.54
CA THR A 166 -4.66 -5.86 -10.28
C THR A 166 -4.56 -7.35 -9.94
N GLU A 167 -4.72 -7.72 -8.67
CA GLU A 167 -4.73 -9.11 -8.22
C GLU A 167 -5.90 -9.91 -8.82
N VAL A 168 -7.11 -9.34 -8.80
CA VAL A 168 -8.29 -9.96 -9.42
C VAL A 168 -8.11 -10.08 -10.93
N ALA A 169 -7.56 -9.06 -11.60
CA ALA A 169 -7.29 -9.11 -13.04
C ALA A 169 -6.26 -10.21 -13.39
N THR A 170 -5.21 -10.38 -12.59
CA THR A 170 -4.22 -11.46 -12.79
C THR A 170 -4.81 -12.84 -12.54
N ASN A 171 -5.71 -12.99 -11.56
CA ASN A 171 -6.37 -14.26 -11.27
C ASN A 171 -7.48 -14.61 -12.27
N GLY A 172 -8.10 -13.61 -12.92
CA GLY A 172 -9.09 -13.80 -13.97
C GLY A 172 -8.51 -14.23 -15.32
N LEU A 173 -7.23 -13.96 -15.58
CA LEU A 173 -6.53 -14.38 -16.80
C LEU A 173 -6.14 -15.88 -16.82
N GLY A 174 -6.44 -16.63 -15.75
CA GLY A 174 -6.27 -18.10 -15.68
C GLY A 174 -7.45 -18.92 -16.21
N SER A 175 -8.55 -18.28 -16.66
CA SER A 175 -9.77 -18.99 -17.13
C SER A 175 -10.05 -18.83 -18.62
N THR A 176 -9.17 -18.18 -19.38
CA THR A 176 -9.28 -18.10 -20.85
C THR A 176 -7.91 -18.28 -21.49
N PHE A 177 -7.37 -19.49 -21.36
CA PHE A 177 -6.56 -20.16 -22.36
C PHE A 177 -6.91 -21.64 -22.36
#